data_AF-A0A2H0BC26-F1
#
_entry.id   AF-A0A2H0BC26-F1
#
_cell.length_a   1.000
_cell.length_b   1.000
_cell.length_c   1.000
_cell.angle_alpha   90.00
_cell.angle_beta   90.00
_cell.angle_gamma   90.00
#
_symmetry.space_group_name_H-M   'P 1'
#
loop_
_entity.id
_entity.type
_entity.pdbx_description
1 polymer ?
#
loop_
_entity_poly.entity_id
_entity_poly.type
_entity_poly.pdbx_seq_one_letter_code
_entity_poly.pdbx_strand_id
1 'polypeptide(L)'
;RHTSTKPEQVQDFTPTPMTLASVMYYTGKDPYTGKKVFVSRTIDEKRMQKNFFFYYKQEYRNDLIKALMKTGRRDLIAKLGLRK
;
A
#
# COMPACT_ATOMS: atom_id res chain seq x y z
N ARG A 1 -11.84 7.85 11.77
CA ARG A 1 -12.43 6.49 11.78
C ARG A 1 -11.27 5.48 11.85
N HIS A 2 -11.13 4.78 12.98
CA HIS A 2 -10.21 3.65 13.11
C HIS A 2 -10.60 2.59 12.07
N THR A 3 -9.66 2.20 11.20
CA THR A 3 -9.87 1.11 10.23
C THR A 3 -9.94 -0.21 10.99
N SER A 4 -11.12 -0.55 11.53
CA SER A 4 -11.41 -1.83 12.19
C SER A 4 -11.60 -2.98 11.17
N THR A 5 -11.09 -2.82 9.95
CA THR A 5 -11.16 -3.82 8.89
C THR A 5 -9.86 -4.61 8.87
N LYS A 6 -9.98 -5.92 9.11
CA LYS A 6 -8.89 -6.89 8.98
C LYS A 6 -9.23 -7.81 7.79
N PRO A 7 -8.88 -7.41 6.55
CA PRO A 7 -9.24 -8.19 5.38
C PRO A 7 -8.50 -9.52 5.38
N GLU A 8 -9.18 -10.62 5.10
CA GLU A 8 -8.54 -11.93 4.91
C GLU A 8 -7.98 -12.09 3.48
N GLN A 9 -8.64 -11.47 2.51
CA GLN A 9 -8.25 -11.47 1.10
C GLN A 9 -8.08 -10.04 0.60
N VAL A 10 -7.02 -9.83 -0.19
CA VAL A 10 -6.76 -8.58 -0.90
C VAL A 10 -6.52 -8.92 -2.37
N GLN A 11 -7.31 -8.30 -3.24
CA GLN A 11 -7.18 -8.42 -4.68
C GLN A 11 -6.37 -7.25 -5.24
N ASP A 12 -5.50 -7.55 -6.20
CA ASP A 12 -4.77 -6.52 -6.93
C ASP A 12 -5.69 -5.75 -7.88
N PHE A 13 -5.33 -4.51 -8.17
CA PHE A 13 -6.06 -3.69 -9.13
C PHE A 13 -5.94 -4.27 -10.54
N THR A 14 -7.07 -4.60 -11.14
CA THR A 14 -7.18 -5.03 -12.53
C THR A 14 -7.73 -3.88 -13.38
N PRO A 15 -6.91 -3.20 -14.19
CA PRO A 15 -7.35 -2.03 -14.94
C PRO A 15 -8.44 -2.42 -15.95
N THR A 16 -9.63 -1.87 -15.76
CA THR A 16 -10.73 -2.00 -16.73
C THR A 16 -10.57 -0.93 -17.82
N PRO A 17 -10.63 -1.27 -19.11
CA PRO A 17 -10.60 -0.29 -20.19
C PRO A 17 -11.65 0.81 -20.01
N MET A 18 -11.40 1.98 -20.61
CA MET A 18 -12.30 3.14 -20.57
C MET A 18 -12.56 3.74 -19.17
N THR A 19 -11.77 3.39 -18.16
CA THR A 19 -11.87 4.00 -16.83
C THR A 19 -10.73 4.99 -16.56
N LEU A 20 -11.05 6.06 -15.84
CA LEU A 20 -10.07 7.05 -15.40
C LEU A 20 -8.93 6.42 -14.59
N ALA A 21 -9.28 5.49 -13.69
CA ALA A 21 -8.32 4.78 -12.85
C ALA A 21 -7.31 3.99 -13.69
N SER A 22 -7.73 3.36 -14.78
CA SER A 22 -6.82 2.67 -15.69
C SER A 22 -5.88 3.61 -16.41
N VAL A 23 -6.37 4.78 -16.85
CA VAL A 23 -5.53 5.81 -17.48
C VAL A 23 -4.52 6.35 -16.46
N MET A 24 -4.94 6.65 -15.23
CA MET A 24 -4.06 7.08 -14.15
C MET A 24 -3.03 6.01 -13.78
N TYR A 25 -3.45 4.74 -13.70
CA TYR A 25 -2.57 3.61 -13.43
C TYR A 25 -1.52 3.43 -14.54
N TYR A 26 -1.91 3.61 -15.80
CA TYR A 26 -0.99 3.48 -16.93
C TYR A 26 -0.04 4.68 -17.03
N THR A 27 -0.55 5.90 -16.94
CA THR A 27 0.22 7.14 -17.14
C THR A 27 0.99 7.61 -15.91
N GLY A 28 0.59 7.18 -14.70
CA GLY A 28 1.16 7.64 -13.45
C GLY A 28 0.90 9.13 -13.18
N LYS A 29 -0.18 9.69 -13.75
CA LYS A 29 -0.56 11.09 -13.58
C LYS A 29 -2.04 11.22 -13.28
N ASP A 30 -2.37 12.17 -12.42
CA ASP A 30 -3.74 12.65 -12.25
C ASP A 30 -4.06 13.60 -13.42
N PRO A 31 -5.08 13.29 -14.25
CA PRO A 31 -5.40 14.10 -15.42
C PRO A 31 -6.01 15.46 -15.08
N TYR A 32 -6.55 15.65 -13.87
CA TYR A 32 -7.14 16.92 -13.46
C TYR A 32 -6.10 17.86 -12.87
N THR A 33 -5.16 17.32 -12.08
CA THR A 33 -4.15 18.14 -11.39
C THR A 33 -2.79 18.14 -12.08
N GLY A 34 -2.56 17.22 -13.02
CA GLY A 34 -1.27 16.98 -13.67
C GLY A 34 -0.21 16.38 -12.75
N LYS A 35 -0.52 16.16 -11.47
CA LYS A 35 0.44 15.65 -10.48
C LYS A 35 0.76 14.19 -10.73
N LYS A 36 1.99 13.79 -10.41
CA LYS A 36 2.39 12.39 -10.46
C LYS A 36 1.63 11.59 -9.40
N VAL A 37 1.05 10.47 -9.83
CA VAL A 37 0.42 9.47 -8.97
C VAL A 37 1.40 8.30 -8.85
N PHE A 38 1.68 7.91 -7.61
CA PHE A 38 2.53 6.75 -7.36
C PHE A 38 1.80 5.46 -7.80
N VAL A 39 2.46 4.65 -8.64
CA VAL A 39 1.96 3.36 -9.10
C VAL A 39 3.07 2.33 -8.94
N SER A 40 2.81 1.31 -8.12
CA SER A 40 3.72 0.17 -7.94
C SER A 40 3.80 -0.65 -9.22
N ARG A 41 4.99 -0.79 -9.79
CA ARG A 41 5.20 -1.54 -11.04
C ARG A 41 5.85 -2.89 -10.78
N THR A 42 6.76 -2.94 -9.81
CA THR A 42 7.49 -4.17 -9.49
C THR A 42 6.67 -5.09 -8.59
N ILE A 43 6.95 -6.39 -8.67
CA ILE A 43 6.29 -7.40 -7.82
C ILE A 43 6.57 -7.14 -6.34
N ASP A 44 7.80 -6.74 -6.01
CA ASP A 44 8.20 -6.48 -4.63
C ASP A 44 7.49 -5.26 -4.03
N GLU A 45 7.32 -4.18 -4.81
CA GLU A 45 6.53 -3.02 -4.36
C GLU A 45 5.06 -3.39 -4.12
N LYS A 46 4.46 -4.18 -5.03
CA LYS A 46 3.08 -4.65 -4.88
C LYS A 46 2.92 -5.56 -3.66
N ARG A 47 3.85 -6.50 -3.45
CA ARG A 47 3.87 -7.37 -2.28
C ARG A 47 4.00 -6.56 -0.99
N MET A 48 4.91 -5.58 -0.97
CA MET A 48 5.06 -4.69 0.18
C MET A 48 3.77 -3.92 0.48
N GLN A 49 3.15 -3.31 -0.53
CA GLN A 49 1.84 -2.65 -0.37
C GLN A 49 0.77 -3.60 0.15
N LYS A 50 0.70 -4.83 -0.37
CA LYS A 50 -0.24 -5.85 0.08
C LYS A 50 -0.03 -6.21 1.55
N ASN A 51 1.22 -6.34 1.99
CA ASN A 51 1.56 -6.69 3.38
C ASN A 51 1.02 -5.66 4.39
N PHE A 52 0.91 -4.37 4.01
CA PHE A 52 0.35 -3.34 4.89
C PHE A 52 -1.12 -3.59 5.29
N PHE A 53 -1.90 -4.28 4.45
CA PHE A 53 -3.28 -4.67 4.80
C PHE A 53 -3.32 -5.73 5.89
N PHE A 54 -2.27 -6.53 6.02
CA PHE A 54 -2.15 -7.62 6.98
C PHE A 54 -1.27 -7.26 8.19
N TYR A 55 -1.20 -5.98 8.56
CA TYR A 55 -0.37 -5.48 9.67
C TYR A 55 -0.54 -6.23 11.01
N TYR A 56 -1.70 -6.86 11.21
CA TYR A 56 -2.03 -7.62 12.41
C TYR A 56 -1.43 -9.03 12.42
N LYS A 57 -1.03 -9.59 11.27
CA LYS A 57 -0.42 -10.92 11.19
C LYS A 57 1.07 -10.83 11.54
N GLN A 58 1.53 -11.77 12.37
CA GLN A 58 2.90 -11.79 12.87
C GLN A 58 3.94 -11.95 11.75
N GLU A 59 3.60 -12.75 10.73
CA GLU A 59 4.47 -13.09 9.59
C GLU A 59 4.99 -11.86 8.83
N TYR A 60 4.21 -10.77 8.75
CA TYR A 60 4.57 -9.57 7.99
C TYR A 60 5.21 -8.46 8.82
N ARG A 61 5.24 -8.58 10.16
CA ARG A 61 5.67 -7.47 11.04
C ARG A 61 7.09 -7.00 10.76
N ASN A 62 8.02 -7.93 10.56
CA ASN A 62 9.43 -7.59 10.33
C ASN A 62 9.61 -6.78 9.04
N ASP A 63 8.92 -7.17 7.96
CA ASP A 63 8.99 -6.47 6.68
C ASP A 63 8.36 -5.08 6.78
N LEU A 64 7.24 -4.96 7.49
CA LEU A 64 6.57 -3.68 7.73
C LEU A 64 7.43 -2.72 8.56
N ILE A 65 8.09 -3.22 9.62
CA ILE A 65 9.00 -2.40 10.44
C ILE A 65 10.17 -1.91 9.59
N LYS A 66 10.80 -2.78 8.80
CA LYS A 66 11.89 -2.39 7.89
C LYS A 66 11.43 -1.33 6.88
N ALA A 67 10.25 -1.50 6.28
CA ALA A 67 9.69 -0.55 5.32
C ALA A 67 9.35 0.81 5.97
N LEU A 68 8.76 0.81 7.16
CA LEU A 68 8.46 2.03 7.94
C LEU A 68 9.73 2.74 8.39
N MET A 69 10.77 2.00 8.76
CA MET A 69 12.08 2.58 9.07
C MET A 69 12.73 3.22 7.85
N LYS A 70 12.69 2.55 6.68
CA LYS A 70 13.24 3.06 5.42
C LYS A 70 12.51 4.32 4.92
N THR A 71 11.20 4.40 5.13
CA THR A 71 10.37 5.55 4.75
C THR A 71 10.35 6.68 5.78
N GLY A 72 11.05 6.53 6.90
CA GLY A 72 11.09 7.52 7.98
C GLY A 72 9.82 7.58 8.84
N ARG A 73 8.85 6.68 8.63
CA ARG A 73 7.55 6.65 9.31
C ARG A 73 7.56 5.80 10.58
N ARG A 74 8.55 6.04 11.45
CA ARG A 74 8.70 5.35 12.74
C ARG A 74 7.52 5.57 13.68
N ASP A 75 6.82 6.70 13.52
CA ASP A 75 5.59 7.05 14.25
C ASP A 75 4.50 5.98 14.10
N LEU A 76 4.41 5.34 12.93
CA LEU A 76 3.39 4.35 12.62
C LEU A 76 3.66 2.98 13.27
N ILE A 77 4.91 2.68 13.63
CA ILE A 77 5.26 1.39 14.25
C ILE A 77 4.53 1.20 15.58
N ALA A 78 4.51 2.26 16.40
CA ALA A 78 3.79 2.25 17.67
C ALA A 78 2.27 2.22 17.46
N LYS A 79 1.78 3.03 16.51
CA LYS A 79 0.34 3.16 16.23
C LYS A 79 -0.30 1.88 15.69
N LEU A 80 0.44 1.11 14.90
CA LEU A 80 -0.01 -0.17 14.33
C LEU A 80 0.20 -1.36 15.29
N GLY A 81 0.72 -1.14 16.50
CA GLY A 81 0.96 -2.22 17.47
C GLY A 81 2.03 -3.22 17.01
N LEU A 82 2.99 -2.78 16.19
CA LEU A 82 4.05 -3.63 15.64
C LEU A 82 5.24 -3.81 16.60
N ARG A 83 5.12 -3.33 17.84
CA ARG A 83 6.14 -3.55 18.89
C ARG A 83 6.12 -5.03 19.32
N LYS A 84 7.29 -5.52 19.74
CA LYS A 84 7.43 -6.86 20.33
C LYS A 84 6.60 -6.98 21.59
#